data_AF-A0A0A6YWW6-F1
#
_entry.id   AF-A0A0A6YWW6-F1
#
_cell.length_a   1.000
_cell.length_b   1.000
_cell.length_c   1.000
_cell.angle_alpha   90.00
_cell.angle_beta   90.00
_cell.angle_gamma   90.00
#
_symmetry.space_group_name_H-M   'P 1'
#
loop_
_entity.id
_entity.type
_entity.pdbx_description
1 polymer ?
#
loop_
_entity_poly.entity_id
_entity_poly.type
_entity_poly.pdbx_seq_one_letter_code
_entity_poly.pdbx_strand_id
1 'polypeptide(L)'
;MADASGEVAAVPASGAANGFSNGAGATPAQPNNPLSRKLHKILETRLENDKEHLEALLKHVTAQGVKENIQEVVGHITEGVCRPLKVRIEQVILAEPGAVLLYKISNLLKFYHHTISGIVGNSAATLLTTIEEMHLLSKKIFFTSLSLHANKLMDKVELPPPDLGPSSALSQTL
;
A
#
# COMPACT_ATOMS: atom_id res chain seq x y z
N MET A 1 50.39 0.12 -7.48
CA MET A 1 50.22 -1.19 -8.15
C MET A 1 49.51 -0.89 -9.45
N ALA A 2 50.26 -0.43 -10.45
CA ALA A 2 50.94 -1.25 -11.48
C ALA A 2 49.89 -1.82 -12.45
N ASP A 3 49.68 -1.16 -13.60
CA ASP A 3 50.36 -1.43 -14.91
C ASP A 3 49.70 -2.64 -15.62
N ALA A 4 49.41 -2.68 -16.92
CA ALA A 4 49.96 -1.93 -18.03
C ALA A 4 49.01 -1.97 -19.25
N SER A 5 48.98 -0.87 -20.00
CA SER A 5 48.71 -0.87 -21.44
C SER A 5 49.94 -1.38 -22.19
N GLY A 6 49.74 -2.07 -23.32
CA GLY A 6 50.85 -2.51 -24.18
C GLY A 6 50.37 -2.91 -25.57
N GLU A 7 50.28 -1.91 -26.44
CA GLU A 7 50.21 -2.01 -27.90
C GLU A 7 51.51 -2.60 -28.48
N VAL A 8 51.44 -3.41 -29.54
CA VAL A 8 52.45 -3.40 -30.62
C VAL A 8 51.96 -4.10 -31.90
N ALA A 9 51.89 -3.28 -32.96
CA ALA A 9 52.54 -3.45 -34.26
C ALA A 9 52.09 -4.51 -35.28
N ALA A 10 52.06 -4.02 -36.52
CA ALA A 10 51.66 -4.62 -37.77
C ALA A 10 52.80 -5.36 -38.52
N VAL A 11 52.46 -6.53 -39.12
CA VAL A 11 52.73 -6.96 -40.54
C VAL A 11 54.20 -7.25 -40.95
N PRO A 12 54.56 -8.01 -42.04
CA PRO A 12 53.92 -9.09 -42.84
C PRO A 12 54.77 -10.40 -42.92
N ALA A 13 54.25 -11.47 -43.52
CA ALA A 13 55.05 -12.34 -44.41
C ALA A 13 54.16 -13.17 -45.35
N SER A 14 54.37 -12.97 -46.66
CA SER A 14 53.82 -13.78 -47.75
C SER A 14 54.60 -15.08 -47.89
N GLY A 15 53.90 -16.19 -48.17
CA GLY A 15 54.50 -17.49 -48.45
C GLY A 15 53.48 -18.43 -49.08
N ALA A 16 53.44 -18.45 -50.42
CA ALA A 16 52.66 -19.40 -51.21
C ALA A 16 53.21 -20.84 -51.08
N ALA A 17 52.32 -21.84 -51.08
CA ALA A 17 52.25 -22.90 -52.10
C ALA A 17 51.57 -24.18 -51.59
N ASN A 18 50.54 -24.58 -52.33
CA ASN A 18 50.18 -25.93 -52.76
C ASN A 18 49.98 -27.08 -51.75
N GLY A 19 48.79 -27.66 -51.78
CA GLY A 19 48.54 -29.01 -51.32
C GLY A 19 47.08 -29.43 -51.48
N PHE A 20 46.73 -30.00 -52.64
CA PHE A 20 45.46 -30.67 -52.91
C PHE A 20 45.16 -31.76 -51.86
N SER A 21 43.91 -31.89 -51.42
CA SER A 21 43.13 -33.15 -51.56
C SER A 21 41.76 -33.11 -50.87
N ASN A 22 40.79 -33.60 -51.64
CA ASN A 22 39.43 -34.01 -51.34
C ASN A 22 39.25 -34.81 -50.05
N GLY A 23 38.09 -34.70 -49.40
CA GLY A 23 37.65 -35.76 -48.48
C GLY A 23 36.43 -35.45 -47.61
N ALA A 24 35.25 -35.72 -48.17
CA ALA A 24 34.06 -36.30 -47.53
C ALA A 24 33.55 -35.72 -46.19
N GLY A 25 32.28 -35.32 -46.22
CA GLY A 25 31.56 -34.78 -45.07
C GLY A 25 31.55 -35.68 -43.84
N ALA A 26 31.75 -35.05 -42.69
CA ALA A 26 31.18 -35.51 -41.44
C ALA A 26 29.97 -34.62 -41.15
N THR A 27 28.85 -34.97 -41.76
CA THR A 27 27.53 -34.54 -41.28
C THR A 27 27.44 -34.92 -39.81
N PRO A 28 26.98 -34.03 -38.89
CA PRO A 28 26.64 -34.46 -37.55
C PRO A 28 25.58 -35.54 -37.73
N ALA A 29 25.84 -36.74 -37.22
CA ALA A 29 24.98 -37.90 -37.38
C ALA A 29 23.55 -37.51 -36.99
N GLN A 30 22.72 -37.20 -37.99
CA GLN A 30 21.32 -36.92 -37.77
C GLN A 30 20.73 -38.20 -37.17
N PRO A 31 19.92 -38.10 -36.10
CA PRO A 31 19.21 -39.25 -35.55
C PRO A 31 18.19 -39.70 -36.60
N ASN A 32 18.64 -40.54 -37.53
CA ASN A 32 17.91 -40.84 -38.77
C ASN A 32 16.81 -41.88 -38.54
N ASN A 33 16.44 -42.11 -37.27
CA ASN A 33 15.37 -43.01 -36.91
C ASN A 33 14.02 -42.29 -37.12
N PRO A 34 13.12 -42.79 -37.99
CA PRO A 34 11.79 -42.20 -38.17
C PRO A 34 10.99 -42.12 -36.86
N LEU A 35 11.29 -43.00 -35.89
CA LEU A 35 10.68 -42.99 -34.56
C LEU A 35 11.19 -41.82 -33.71
N SER A 36 12.50 -41.51 -33.76
CA SER A 36 13.06 -40.33 -33.05
C SER A 36 12.53 -39.03 -33.63
N ARG A 37 12.36 -38.94 -34.95
CA ARG A 37 11.74 -37.77 -35.60
C ARG A 37 10.27 -37.60 -35.20
N LYS A 38 9.49 -38.70 -35.15
CA LYS A 38 8.10 -38.65 -34.67
C LYS A 38 8.01 -38.22 -33.21
N LEU A 39 8.85 -38.78 -32.35
CA LEU A 39 8.90 -38.40 -30.93
C LEU A 39 9.26 -36.93 -30.75
N HIS A 40 10.28 -36.45 -31.45
CA HIS A 40 10.70 -35.04 -31.38
C HIS A 40 9.58 -34.09 -31.81
N LYS A 41 8.93 -34.37 -32.94
CA LYS A 41 7.81 -33.57 -33.44
C LYS A 41 6.61 -33.56 -32.50
N ILE A 42 6.27 -34.71 -31.89
CA ILE A 42 5.19 -34.80 -30.91
C ILE A 42 5.53 -33.98 -29.66
N LEU A 43 6.77 -34.07 -29.17
CA LEU A 43 7.23 -33.31 -28.01
C LEU A 43 7.19 -31.80 -28.28
N GLU A 44 7.73 -31.33 -29.40
CA GLU A 44 7.68 -29.90 -29.78
C GLU A 44 6.24 -29.40 -29.89
N THR A 45 5.37 -30.14 -30.58
CA THR A 45 3.96 -29.74 -30.76
C THR A 45 3.23 -29.66 -29.42
N ARG A 46 3.51 -30.60 -28.50
CA ARG A 46 2.93 -30.60 -27.15
C ARG A 46 3.47 -29.45 -26.30
N LEU A 47 4.77 -29.21 -26.33
CA LEU A 47 5.42 -28.09 -25.63
C LEU A 47 4.91 -26.73 -26.12
N GLU A 48 4.74 -26.54 -27.43
CA GLU A 48 4.21 -25.28 -27.98
C GLU A 48 2.74 -25.09 -27.56
N ASN A 49 1.91 -26.14 -27.63
CA ASN A 49 0.53 -26.07 -27.14
C ASN A 49 0.45 -25.73 -25.64
N ASP A 50 1.28 -26.36 -24.80
CA ASP A 50 1.28 -26.12 -23.36
C ASP A 50 1.75 -24.68 -23.05
N LYS A 51 2.73 -24.17 -23.80
CA LYS A 51 3.18 -22.78 -23.72
C LYS A 51 2.07 -21.81 -24.11
N GLU A 52 1.38 -22.03 -25.24
CA GLU A 52 0.25 -21.20 -25.66
C GLU A 52 -0.87 -21.18 -24.60
N HIS A 53 -1.19 -22.32 -24.00
CA HIS A 53 -2.16 -22.38 -22.90
C HIS A 53 -1.69 -21.60 -21.67
N LEU A 54 -0.40 -21.71 -21.31
CA LEU A 54 0.17 -20.99 -20.18
C LEU A 54 0.14 -19.47 -20.41
N GLU A 55 0.48 -19.03 -21.62
CA GLU A 55 0.43 -17.62 -22.01
C GLU A 55 -1.00 -17.07 -22.00
N ALA A 56 -1.98 -17.86 -22.44
CA ALA A 56 -3.40 -17.49 -22.36
C ALA A 56 -3.87 -17.31 -20.91
N LEU A 57 -3.49 -18.22 -20.01
CA LEU A 57 -3.79 -18.11 -18.58
C LEU A 57 -3.08 -16.91 -17.93
N LEU A 58 -1.81 -16.68 -18.26
CA LEU A 58 -1.04 -15.55 -17.75
C LEU A 58 -1.64 -14.21 -18.20
N LYS A 59 -2.20 -14.14 -19.41
CA LYS A 59 -2.89 -12.95 -19.92
C LYS A 59 -4.10 -12.55 -19.07
N HIS A 60 -4.73 -13.50 -18.38
CA HIS A 60 -5.83 -13.24 -17.45
C HIS A 60 -5.31 -12.77 -16.08
N VAL A 61 -4.09 -13.15 -15.70
CA VAL A 61 -3.39 -12.67 -14.49
C VAL A 61 -2.70 -11.35 -14.81
N THR A 62 -3.48 -10.27 -14.85
CA THR A 62 -2.91 -8.94 -15.00
C THR A 62 -2.48 -8.38 -13.64
N ALA A 63 -1.37 -7.65 -13.61
CA ALA A 63 -0.97 -6.91 -12.39
C ALA A 63 -2.07 -5.93 -11.92
N GLN A 64 -2.90 -5.46 -12.86
CA GLN A 64 -4.06 -4.63 -12.57
C GLN A 64 -5.17 -5.41 -11.86
N GLY A 65 -5.54 -6.60 -12.34
CA GLY A 65 -6.55 -7.45 -11.69
C GLY A 65 -6.14 -7.90 -10.28
N VAL A 66 -4.84 -8.13 -10.05
CA VAL A 66 -4.33 -8.41 -8.69
C VAL A 66 -4.52 -7.21 -7.77
N LYS A 67 -4.22 -5.99 -8.24
CA LYS A 67 -4.43 -4.76 -7.44
C LYS A 67 -5.90 -4.57 -7.09
N GLU A 68 -6.80 -4.72 -8.06
CA GLU A 68 -8.25 -4.60 -7.86
C GLU A 68 -8.77 -5.61 -6.84
N ASN A 69 -8.36 -6.88 -6.97
CA ASN A 69 -8.71 -7.93 -6.02
C ASN A 69 -8.20 -7.62 -4.60
N ILE A 70 -6.98 -7.09 -4.47
CA ILE A 70 -6.45 -6.64 -3.16
C ILE A 70 -7.31 -5.49 -2.61
N GLN A 71 -7.68 -4.50 -3.43
CA GLN A 71 -8.51 -3.38 -2.98
C GLN A 71 -9.89 -3.85 -2.50
N GLU A 72 -10.51 -4.79 -3.22
CA GLU A 72 -11.81 -5.37 -2.87
C GLU A 72 -11.74 -6.15 -1.55
N VAL A 73 -10.76 -7.06 -1.41
CA VAL A 73 -10.58 -7.86 -0.20
C VAL A 73 -10.31 -6.97 1.02
N VAL A 74 -9.48 -5.94 0.87
CA VAL A 74 -9.20 -4.96 1.93
C VAL A 74 -10.44 -4.16 2.28
N GLY A 75 -11.22 -3.70 1.30
CA GLY A 75 -12.49 -3.02 1.54
C GLY A 75 -13.45 -3.87 2.36
N HIS A 76 -13.62 -5.13 1.96
CA HIS A 76 -14.50 -6.08 2.65
C HIS A 76 -14.04 -6.40 4.09
N ILE A 77 -12.74 -6.64 4.30
CA ILE A 77 -12.20 -6.90 5.65
C ILE A 77 -12.34 -5.67 6.55
N THR A 78 -12.11 -4.47 6.00
CA THR A 78 -12.21 -3.22 6.78
C THR A 78 -13.65 -2.82 7.09
N GLU A 79 -14.63 -3.24 6.29
CA GLU A 79 -16.04 -3.03 6.59
C GLU A 79 -16.46 -3.69 7.91
N GLY A 80 -15.94 -4.89 8.18
CA GLY A 80 -16.22 -5.64 9.41
C GLY A 80 -15.79 -4.92 10.69
N VAL A 81 -14.82 -4.01 10.63
CA VAL A 81 -14.34 -3.25 11.79
C VAL A 81 -15.09 -1.93 12.02
N CYS A 82 -15.80 -1.42 11.01
CA CYS A 82 -16.48 -0.11 11.07
C CYS A 82 -17.49 -0.05 12.23
N ARG A 83 -18.36 -1.04 12.32
CA ARG A 83 -19.44 -1.06 13.33
C ARG A 83 -18.91 -1.10 14.77
N PRO A 84 -18.03 -2.04 15.17
CA PRO A 84 -17.51 -2.08 16.55
C PRO A 84 -16.64 -0.87 16.89
N LEU A 85 -15.87 -0.34 15.93
CA LEU A 85 -15.07 0.86 16.12
C LEU A 85 -15.97 2.07 16.40
N LYS A 86 -17.00 2.29 15.57
CA LYS A 86 -17.98 3.36 15.72
C LYS A 86 -18.63 3.32 17.10
N VAL A 87 -19.19 2.17 17.48
CA VAL A 87 -19.88 2.01 18.77
C VAL A 87 -18.97 2.35 19.96
N ARG A 88 -17.71 1.87 19.95
CA ARG A 88 -16.77 2.18 21.04
C ARG A 88 -16.43 3.66 21.13
N ILE A 89 -16.19 4.33 19.98
CA ILE A 89 -15.89 5.75 19.97
C ILE A 89 -17.11 6.56 20.41
N GLU A 90 -18.31 6.24 19.91
CA GLU A 90 -19.56 6.88 20.33
C GLU A 90 -19.76 6.76 21.84
N GLN A 91 -19.57 5.57 22.41
CA GLN A 91 -19.71 5.37 23.86
C GLN A 91 -18.74 6.23 24.66
N VAL A 92 -17.48 6.34 24.23
CA VAL A 92 -16.49 7.19 24.92
C VAL A 92 -16.87 8.67 24.81
N ILE A 93 -17.32 9.13 23.64
CA ILE A 93 -17.74 10.53 23.44
C ILE A 93 -19.00 10.85 24.25
N LEU A 94 -19.98 9.95 24.25
CA LEU A 94 -21.27 10.13 24.93
C LEU A 94 -21.22 9.89 26.44
N ALA A 95 -20.11 9.36 26.96
CA ALA A 95 -19.86 9.30 28.40
C ALA A 95 -19.54 10.69 29.02
N GLU A 96 -19.76 11.77 28.26
CA GLU A 96 -19.48 13.17 28.64
C GLU A 96 -18.08 13.36 29.27
N PRO A 97 -17.00 12.94 28.57
CA PRO A 97 -15.66 13.22 29.03
C PRO A 97 -15.39 14.73 28.96
N GLY A 98 -14.55 15.25 29.86
CA GLY A 98 -14.19 16.67 29.86
C GLY A 98 -13.61 17.15 28.53
N ALA A 99 -13.73 18.45 28.23
CA ALA A 99 -13.36 19.06 26.96
C ALA A 99 -11.93 18.73 26.49
N VAL A 100 -10.98 18.62 27.42
CA VAL A 100 -9.58 18.23 27.12
C VAL A 100 -9.50 16.84 26.48
N LEU A 101 -10.25 15.87 27.00
CA LEU A 101 -10.24 14.51 26.47
C LEU A 101 -10.96 14.43 25.12
N LEU A 102 -12.07 15.16 24.94
CA LEU A 102 -12.74 15.28 23.64
C LEU A 102 -11.81 15.87 22.57
N TYR A 103 -11.03 16.90 22.92
CA TYR A 103 -10.04 17.47 22.00
C TYR A 103 -8.96 16.46 21.60
N LYS A 104 -8.44 15.68 22.56
CA LYS A 104 -7.47 14.61 22.31
C LYS A 104 -8.05 13.53 21.40
N ILE A 105 -9.29 13.07 21.66
CA ILE A 105 -9.99 12.08 20.84
C ILE A 105 -10.16 12.60 19.41
N SER A 106 -10.64 13.83 19.26
CA SER A 106 -10.82 14.47 17.95
C SER A 106 -9.53 14.49 17.12
N ASN A 107 -8.40 14.90 17.73
CA ASN A 107 -7.11 14.92 17.05
C ASN A 107 -6.59 13.50 16.75
N LEU A 108 -6.86 12.54 17.63
CA LEU A 108 -6.48 11.14 17.42
C LEU A 108 -7.24 10.53 16.24
N LEU A 109 -8.55 10.80 16.13
CA LEU A 109 -9.36 10.38 14.98
C LEU A 109 -8.85 10.99 13.67
N LYS A 110 -8.50 12.29 13.68
CA LYS A 110 -7.92 12.95 12.51
C LYS A 110 -6.57 12.37 12.10
N PHE A 111 -5.71 12.08 13.09
CA PHE A 111 -4.41 11.44 12.85
C PHE A 111 -4.57 10.05 12.23
N TYR A 112 -5.46 9.22 12.79
CA TYR A 112 -5.68 7.87 12.26
C TYR A 112 -6.42 7.86 10.93
N HIS A 113 -7.32 8.81 10.67
CA HIS A 113 -7.89 8.99 9.33
C HIS A 113 -6.78 9.21 8.30
N HIS A 114 -5.87 10.16 8.56
CA HIS A 114 -4.75 10.43 7.65
C HIS A 114 -3.81 9.22 7.51
N THR A 115 -3.46 8.58 8.63
CA THR A 115 -2.55 7.42 8.64
C THR A 115 -3.14 6.23 7.87
N ILE A 116 -4.40 5.88 8.14
CA ILE A 116 -5.08 4.77 7.46
C ILE A 116 -5.27 5.10 5.97
N SER A 117 -5.62 6.35 5.64
CA SER A 117 -5.70 6.78 4.24
C SER A 117 -4.36 6.67 3.51
N GLY A 118 -3.23 6.90 4.18
CA GLY A 118 -1.90 6.75 3.59
C GLY A 118 -1.47 5.30 3.38
N ILE A 119 -1.91 4.37 4.25
CA ILE A 119 -1.56 2.95 4.16
C ILE A 119 -2.48 2.22 3.16
N VAL A 120 -3.78 2.45 3.28
CA VAL A 120 -4.82 1.64 2.63
C VAL A 120 -5.42 2.35 1.41
N GLY A 121 -5.17 3.65 1.26
CA GLY A 121 -5.70 4.46 0.17
C GLY A 121 -7.24 4.44 0.13
N ASN A 122 -7.78 4.47 -1.08
CA ASN A 122 -9.22 4.45 -1.33
C ASN A 122 -9.87 3.07 -1.09
N SER A 123 -9.08 2.01 -0.83
CA SER A 123 -9.63 0.67 -0.59
C SER A 123 -10.45 0.57 0.69
N ALA A 124 -10.15 1.41 1.69
CA ALA A 124 -10.87 1.43 2.97
C ALA A 124 -11.85 2.62 3.09
N ALA A 125 -12.49 3.01 2.00
CA ALA A 125 -13.35 4.20 1.95
C ALA A 125 -14.41 4.23 3.07
N THR A 126 -15.13 3.13 3.30
CA THR A 126 -16.16 3.03 4.35
C THR A 126 -15.59 3.23 5.76
N LEU A 127 -14.40 2.70 6.02
CA LEU A 127 -13.71 2.88 7.30
C LEU A 127 -13.28 4.35 7.49
N LEU A 128 -12.73 4.96 6.44
CA LEU A 128 -12.34 6.38 6.47
C LEU A 128 -13.56 7.28 6.72
N THR A 129 -14.67 7.05 6.02
CA THR A 129 -15.93 7.77 6.28
C THR A 129 -16.41 7.57 7.72
N THR A 130 -16.34 6.35 8.25
CA THR A 130 -16.71 6.07 9.64
C THR A 130 -15.85 6.85 10.63
N ILE A 131 -14.53 6.91 10.43
CA ILE A 131 -13.61 7.67 11.29
C ILE A 131 -13.90 9.17 11.19
N GLU A 132 -14.18 9.69 9.99
CA GLU A 132 -14.52 11.10 9.77
C GLU A 132 -15.85 11.47 10.46
N GLU A 133 -16.88 10.63 10.36
CA GLU A 133 -18.13 10.81 11.10
C GLU A 133 -17.88 10.92 12.62
N MET A 134 -17.03 10.05 13.15
CA MET A 134 -16.66 10.07 14.58
C MET A 134 -15.84 11.31 14.94
N HIS A 135 -14.96 11.77 14.05
CA HIS A 135 -14.21 13.02 14.24
C HIS A 135 -15.16 14.21 14.35
N LEU A 136 -16.14 14.30 13.45
CA LEU A 136 -17.15 15.35 13.45
C LEU A 136 -18.03 15.30 14.72
N LEU A 137 -18.45 14.11 15.14
CA LEU A 137 -19.18 13.93 16.40
C LEU A 137 -18.36 14.42 17.60
N SER A 138 -17.10 14.00 17.69
CA SER A 138 -16.20 14.42 18.78
C SER A 138 -16.00 15.94 18.80
N LYS A 139 -15.84 16.58 17.63
CA LYS A 139 -15.73 18.05 17.55
C LYS A 139 -17.01 18.74 17.96
N LYS A 140 -18.17 18.23 17.54
CA LYS A 140 -19.47 18.79 17.91
C LYS A 140 -19.63 18.80 19.43
N ILE A 141 -19.44 17.65 20.08
CA ILE A 141 -19.59 17.51 21.53
C ILE A 141 -18.53 18.36 22.27
N PHE A 142 -17.30 18.43 21.76
CA PHE A 142 -16.27 19.33 22.30
C PHE A 142 -16.74 20.79 22.34
N PHE A 143 -17.24 21.32 21.22
CA PHE A 143 -17.74 22.70 21.18
C PHE A 143 -18.99 22.89 22.05
N THR A 144 -19.90 21.91 22.08
CA THR A 144 -21.06 21.95 22.98
C THR A 144 -20.62 22.02 24.45
N SER A 145 -19.61 21.24 24.85
CA SER A 145 -19.04 21.25 26.20
C SER A 145 -18.43 22.62 26.54
N LEU A 146 -17.64 23.20 25.63
CA LEU A 146 -17.08 24.54 25.81
C LEU A 146 -18.16 25.62 25.93
N SER A 147 -19.17 25.59 25.07
CA SER A 147 -20.29 26.54 25.13
C SER A 147 -21.07 26.41 26.44
N LEU A 148 -21.29 25.18 26.93
CA LEU A 148 -21.91 24.96 28.23
C LEU A 148 -21.08 25.57 29.37
N HIS A 149 -19.77 25.38 29.35
CA HIS A 149 -18.86 25.97 30.35
C HIS A 149 -18.90 27.50 30.31
N ALA A 150 -18.85 28.11 29.12
CA ALA A 150 -18.93 29.56 28.96
C ALA A 150 -20.27 30.12 29.48
N ASN A 151 -21.39 29.47 29.14
CA ASN A 151 -22.72 29.87 29.62
C ASN A 151 -22.83 29.75 31.15
N LYS A 152 -22.31 28.67 31.74
CA LYS A 152 -22.28 28.52 33.21
C LYS A 152 -21.48 29.62 33.91
N LEU A 153 -20.39 30.07 33.29
CA LEU A 153 -19.59 31.18 33.82
C LEU A 153 -20.35 32.51 33.73
N MET A 154 -21.13 32.73 32.66
CA MET A 154 -21.96 33.93 32.48
C MET A 154 -23.19 33.97 33.40
N ASP A 155 -23.78 32.81 33.73
CA ASP A 155 -24.95 32.73 34.63
C ASP A 155 -24.60 33.08 36.09
N LYS A 156 -23.36 32.83 36.52
CA LYS A 156 -22.88 33.11 37.88
C LYS A 156 -22.05 34.40 37.91
N VAL A 157 -22.72 35.55 37.81
CA VAL A 157 -22.10 36.85 38.11
C VAL A 157 -21.93 36.97 39.63
N GLU A 158 -20.90 36.31 40.18
CA GLU A 158 -20.44 36.63 41.54
C GLU A 158 -19.89 38.06 41.56
N LEU A 159 -20.22 38.82 42.60
CA LEU A 159 -19.59 40.12 42.85
C LEU A 159 -18.07 39.93 42.88
N PRO A 160 -17.28 40.78 42.21
CA PRO A 160 -15.83 40.62 42.18
C PRO A 160 -15.30 40.57 43.62
N PRO A 161 -14.43 39.60 43.93
CA PRO A 161 -13.92 39.46 45.28
C PRO A 161 -13.10 40.71 45.66
N PRO A 162 -13.00 41.06 46.96
CA PRO A 162 -12.34 42.29 47.41
C PRO A 162 -10.86 42.42 47.00
N ASP A 163 -10.23 41.29 46.66
CA ASP A 163 -8.86 41.17 46.19
C ASP A 163 -8.72 41.34 44.66
N LEU A 164 -9.84 41.53 43.94
CA LEU A 164 -9.91 41.54 42.47
C LEU A 164 -9.30 40.27 41.83
N GLY A 165 -9.25 39.18 42.58
CA GLY A 165 -8.73 37.89 42.13
C GLY A 165 -9.66 37.19 41.12
N PRO A 166 -9.14 36.19 40.39
CA PRO A 166 -9.96 35.39 39.48
C PRO A 166 -11.10 34.69 40.25
N SER A 167 -12.32 34.71 39.68
CA SER A 167 -13.48 34.01 40.24
C SER A 167 -13.18 32.52 40.48
N SER A 168 -13.80 31.95 41.51
CA SER A 168 -13.73 30.51 41.82
C SER A 168 -14.09 29.62 40.62
N ALA A 169 -15.04 30.08 39.79
CA ALA A 169 -15.47 29.40 38.57
C ALA A 169 -14.38 29.37 37.47
N LEU A 170 -13.57 30.43 37.38
CA LEU A 170 -12.42 30.46 36.47
C LEU A 170 -11.32 29.50 36.95
N SER A 171 -11.07 29.47 38.27
CA SER A 171 -10.05 28.59 38.87
C SER A 171 -10.38 27.10 38.77
N GLN A 172 -11.66 26.72 38.68
CA GLN A 172 -12.09 25.33 38.48
C GLN A 172 -12.02 24.87 37.01
N THR A 173 -11.88 25.81 36.07
CA THR A 173 -11.88 25.52 34.63
C THR A 173 -10.46 25.40 34.06
N LEU A 174 -9.48 26.05 34.70
CA LEU A 174 -8.04 26.00 34.38
C LEU A 174 -7.34 24.84 35.10
#